data_AF-A0A964AIV6-F1
#
_entry.id   AF-A0A964AIV6-F1
#
_cell.length_a   1.000
_cell.length_b   1.000
_cell.length_c   1.000
_cell.angle_alpha   90.00
_cell.angle_beta   90.00
_cell.angle_gamma   90.00
#
_symmetry.space_group_name_H-M   'P 1'
#
loop_
_entity.id
_entity.type
_entity.pdbx_description
1 polymer ?
#
loop_
_entity_poly.entity_id
_entity_poly.type
_entity_poly.pdbx_seq_one_letter_code
_entity_poly.pdbx_strand_id
1 'polypeptide(L)'
;MYATAHRVVTAHGETGINGFYHVHGRDFTWPDDPWTLPETNPGQLVGDDVKVQPGGNRVRAYLDVLAPDDTPPVEIEIALTALWLQLAADEMSSLGATGRLPNPLVYRHGRVVLRFGTELSLETGRALQFQELRAVLDPATATWRDRPSAMEAG
;
A
#
# COMPACT_ATOMS: atom_id res chain seq x y z
N MET A 1 12.32 -1.03 -0.09
CA MET A 1 11.31 -0.10 -0.56
C MET A 1 10.03 -0.34 0.20
N TYR A 2 9.36 0.76 0.52
CA TYR A 2 8.05 0.75 1.14
C TYR A 2 7.15 1.74 0.42
N ALA A 3 6.17 1.23 -0.33
CA ALA A 3 5.14 2.03 -0.96
C ALA A 3 3.83 1.85 -0.18
N THR A 4 3.12 2.94 0.09
CA THR A 4 1.83 2.87 0.79
C THR A 4 0.81 3.83 0.21
N ALA A 5 -0.43 3.36 0.09
CA ALA A 5 -1.57 4.17 -0.29
C ALA A 5 -2.62 4.13 0.80
N HIS A 6 -3.12 5.30 1.19
CA HIS A 6 -4.11 5.49 2.25
C HIS A 6 -5.35 6.16 1.69
N ARG A 7 -6.50 5.49 1.70
CA ARG A 7 -7.79 6.16 1.58
C ARG A 7 -8.08 6.85 2.90
N VAL A 8 -8.23 8.17 2.86
CA VAL A 8 -8.40 8.99 4.06
C VAL A 8 -9.69 9.80 4.02
N VAL A 9 -10.18 10.14 5.22
CA VAL A 9 -11.24 11.13 5.42
C VAL A 9 -10.82 12.14 6.50
N THR A 10 -11.01 13.43 6.25
CA THR A 10 -10.75 14.50 7.22
C THR A 10 -11.90 14.61 8.24
N ALA A 11 -11.69 15.35 9.33
CA ALA A 11 -12.76 15.66 10.27
C ALA A 11 -13.94 16.44 9.63
N HIS A 12 -13.68 17.17 8.54
CA HIS A 12 -14.68 17.93 7.79
C HIS A 12 -15.31 17.12 6.64
N GLY A 13 -14.97 15.84 6.50
CA GLY A 13 -15.58 14.92 5.53
C GLY A 13 -14.94 14.92 4.15
N GLU A 14 -13.86 15.67 3.93
CA GLU A 14 -13.08 15.60 2.69
C GLU A 14 -12.41 14.22 2.56
N THR A 15 -12.46 13.62 1.38
CA THR A 15 -11.91 12.29 1.12
C THR A 15 -10.90 12.30 -0.02
N GLY A 16 -9.89 11.45 0.08
CA GLY A 16 -8.96 11.21 -1.02
C GLY A 16 -8.07 10.00 -0.75
N ILE A 17 -7.16 9.72 -1.67
CA ILE A 17 -6.14 8.70 -1.51
C ILE A 17 -4.78 9.39 -1.51
N ASN A 18 -3.97 9.15 -0.49
CA ASN A 18 -2.60 9.63 -0.42
C ASN A 18 -1.64 8.47 -0.66
N GLY A 19 -0.66 8.65 -1.55
CA GLY A 19 0.44 7.73 -1.81
C GLY A 19 1.77 8.23 -1.26
N PHE A 20 2.58 7.33 -0.74
CA PHE A 20 3.94 7.61 -0.27
C PHE A 20 4.88 6.50 -0.71
N TYR A 21 6.08 6.86 -1.16
CA TYR A 21 7.10 5.92 -1.62
C TYR A 21 8.42 6.18 -0.90
N HIS A 22 8.92 5.14 -0.23
CA HIS A 22 10.14 5.17 0.55
C HIS A 22 11.16 4.15 0.04
N VAL A 23 12.44 4.48 0.16
CA VAL A 23 13.58 3.62 -0.16
C VAL A 23 14.50 3.47 1.06
N HIS A 24 15.17 2.34 1.18
CA HIS A 24 16.02 2.03 2.33
C HIS A 24 17.53 2.16 2.02
N GLY A 25 17.88 2.18 0.73
CA GLY A 25 19.26 2.14 0.25
C GLY A 25 19.75 0.72 -0.03
N ARG A 26 20.77 0.61 -0.89
CA ARG A 26 21.33 -0.68 -1.35
C ARG A 26 21.97 -1.49 -0.22
N ASP A 27 22.50 -0.82 0.81
CA ASP A 27 23.17 -1.46 1.94
C ASP A 27 22.21 -1.89 3.05
N PHE A 28 20.91 -1.61 2.90
CA PHE A 28 19.92 -2.01 3.88
C PHE A 28 19.67 -3.53 3.83
N THR A 29 19.90 -4.19 4.96
CA THR A 29 19.61 -5.61 5.11
C THR A 29 18.12 -5.82 5.29
N TRP A 30 17.46 -6.34 4.25
CA TRP A 30 16.04 -6.64 4.30
C TRP A 30 15.74 -7.75 5.31
N PRO A 31 14.84 -7.55 6.30
CA PRO A 31 14.49 -8.58 7.26
C PRO A 31 13.64 -9.69 6.61
N ASP A 32 13.71 -10.90 7.16
CA ASP A 32 12.85 -12.02 6.75
C ASP A 32 11.36 -11.72 6.99
N ASP A 33 11.08 -10.89 8.00
CA ASP A 33 9.74 -10.45 8.32
C ASP A 33 9.61 -8.91 8.30
N PRO A 34 9.29 -8.31 7.14
CA PRO A 34 9.33 -6.86 6.96
C PRO A 34 8.09 -6.12 7.47
N TRP A 35 7.07 -6.80 8.00
CA TRP A 35 5.78 -6.21 8.37
C TRP A 35 5.82 -5.04 9.37
N THR A 36 6.85 -4.95 10.20
CA THR A 36 7.05 -3.85 11.18
C THR A 36 7.94 -2.72 10.64
N LEU A 37 8.49 -2.85 9.43
CA LEU A 37 9.32 -1.81 8.83
C LEU A 37 8.62 -0.45 8.72
N PRO A 38 7.33 -0.35 8.33
CA PRO A 38 6.66 0.94 8.22
C PRO A 38 6.71 1.75 9.52
N GLU A 39 6.61 1.08 10.66
CA GLU A 39 6.59 1.72 11.97
C GLU A 39 7.99 1.91 12.60
N THR A 40 8.95 1.04 12.28
CA THR A 40 10.29 1.04 12.92
C THR A 40 11.37 1.73 12.09
N ASN A 41 11.33 1.58 10.77
CA ASN A 41 12.24 2.19 9.83
C ASN A 41 11.57 2.21 8.44
N PRO A 42 10.70 3.19 8.15
CA PRO A 42 9.99 3.27 6.87
C PRO A 42 10.92 3.53 5.68
N GLY A 43 12.17 3.92 5.93
CA GLY A 43 13.11 4.38 4.92
C GLY A 43 12.97 5.88 4.65
N GLN A 44 13.68 6.35 3.64
CA GLN A 44 13.63 7.73 3.19
C GLN A 44 12.47 7.93 2.21
N LEU A 45 11.61 8.90 2.48
CA LEU A 45 10.56 9.33 1.54
C LEU A 45 11.20 9.98 0.31
N VAL A 46 10.94 9.44 -0.87
CA VAL A 46 11.45 9.95 -2.15
C VAL A 46 10.35 10.40 -3.10
N GLY A 47 9.11 9.98 -2.87
CA GLY A 47 7.95 10.40 -3.65
C GLY A 47 6.67 10.43 -2.84
N ASP A 48 5.81 11.40 -3.11
CA ASP A 48 4.44 11.43 -2.59
C ASP A 48 3.39 11.85 -3.64
N ASP A 49 2.17 11.33 -3.51
CA ASP A 49 0.96 11.82 -4.21
C ASP A 49 -0.13 12.07 -3.17
N VAL A 50 -0.23 13.31 -2.70
CA VAL A 50 -1.15 13.69 -1.63
C VAL A 50 -2.34 14.43 -2.22
N LYS A 51 -3.52 13.82 -2.13
CA LYS A 51 -4.80 14.46 -2.50
C LYS A 51 -5.44 15.21 -1.33
N VAL A 52 -5.23 14.73 -0.09
CA VAL A 52 -5.75 15.35 1.14
C VAL A 52 -4.61 15.59 2.09
N GLN A 53 -4.47 16.81 2.60
CA GLN A 53 -3.37 17.18 3.50
C GLN A 53 -3.30 16.24 4.71
N PRO A 54 -2.12 15.62 5.01
CA PRO A 54 -1.94 14.80 6.19
C PRO A 54 -2.05 15.63 7.49
N GLY A 55 -2.43 14.97 8.58
CA GLY A 55 -2.56 15.57 9.90
C GLY A 55 -3.97 15.46 10.46
N GLY A 56 -4.24 14.38 11.20
CA GLY A 56 -5.54 14.14 11.84
C GLY A 56 -6.59 13.45 10.96
N ASN A 57 -6.20 12.96 9.78
CA ASN A 57 -7.11 12.19 8.92
C ASN A 57 -7.34 10.79 9.47
N ARG A 58 -8.56 10.26 9.28
CA ARG A 58 -8.87 8.85 9.54
C ARG A 58 -8.61 8.03 8.28
N VAL A 59 -7.81 6.97 8.40
CA VAL A 59 -7.55 6.02 7.32
C VAL A 59 -8.72 5.03 7.23
N ARG A 60 -9.44 5.04 6.11
CA ARG A 60 -10.57 4.14 5.82
C ARG A 60 -10.12 2.83 5.18
N ALA A 61 -9.05 2.86 4.40
CA ALA A 61 -8.42 1.70 3.78
C ALA A 61 -6.94 2.00 3.51
N TYR A 62 -6.11 0.97 3.49
CA TYR A 62 -4.69 1.12 3.19
C TYR A 62 -4.14 -0.09 2.45
N LEU A 63 -3.15 0.15 1.61
CA LEU A 63 -2.34 -0.85 0.92
C LEU A 63 -0.86 -0.52 1.14
N ASP A 64 -0.16 -1.41 1.84
CA ASP A 64 1.29 -1.37 1.99
C ASP A 64 1.93 -2.40 1.06
N VAL A 65 2.98 -1.99 0.35
CA VAL A 65 3.85 -2.82 -0.50
C VAL A 65 5.26 -2.73 0.07
N LEU A 66 5.76 -3.85 0.58
CA LEU A 66 7.10 -3.96 1.12
C LEU A 66 7.90 -4.93 0.28
N ALA A 67 9.05 -4.48 -0.20
CA ALA A 67 9.97 -5.30 -0.97
C ALA A 67 11.38 -4.71 -0.89
N PRO A 68 12.45 -5.50 -1.01
CA PRO A 68 13.81 -4.98 -1.22
C PRO A 68 13.85 -3.90 -2.32
N ASP A 69 14.72 -2.89 -2.18
CA ASP A 69 14.82 -1.78 -3.16
C ASP A 69 15.18 -2.24 -4.58
N ASP A 70 15.85 -3.39 -4.70
CA ASP A 70 16.28 -4.00 -5.96
C ASP A 70 15.25 -4.96 -6.56
N THR A 71 14.07 -5.09 -5.94
CA THR A 71 13.00 -5.96 -6.44
C THR A 71 12.53 -5.53 -7.83
N PRO A 72 12.53 -6.42 -8.83
CA PRO A 72 12.05 -6.09 -10.16
C PRO A 72 10.56 -5.66 -10.14
N PRO A 73 10.16 -4.60 -10.85
CA PRO A 73 8.77 -4.14 -10.88
C PRO A 73 7.76 -5.22 -11.27
N VAL A 74 8.15 -6.13 -12.17
CA VAL A 74 7.31 -7.26 -12.58
C VAL A 74 6.94 -8.20 -11.43
N GLU A 75 7.82 -8.41 -10.45
CA GLU A 75 7.52 -9.27 -9.29
C GLU A 75 6.47 -8.61 -8.37
N ILE A 76 6.55 -7.29 -8.20
CA ILE A 76 5.55 -6.50 -7.46
C ILE A 76 4.20 -6.58 -8.17
N GLU A 77 4.16 -6.41 -9.49
CA GLU A 77 2.94 -6.48 -10.28
C GLU A 77 2.28 -7.87 -10.26
N ILE A 78 3.08 -8.94 -10.28
CA ILE A 78 2.59 -10.31 -10.11
C ILE A 78 1.93 -10.47 -8.74
N ALA A 79 2.57 -10.00 -7.66
CA ALA A 79 2.04 -10.08 -6.31
C ALA A 79 0.72 -9.31 -6.16
N LEU A 80 0.68 -8.06 -6.67
CA LEU A 80 -0.51 -7.21 -6.64
C LEU A 80 -1.67 -7.83 -7.43
N THR A 81 -1.38 -8.39 -8.60
CA THR A 81 -2.39 -9.04 -9.46
C THR A 81 -2.94 -10.31 -8.82
N ALA A 82 -2.08 -11.14 -8.23
CA ALA A 82 -2.50 -12.35 -7.53
C ALA A 82 -3.40 -12.04 -6.32
N LEU A 83 -3.05 -11.01 -5.54
CA LEU A 83 -3.88 -10.57 -4.42
C LEU A 83 -5.23 -10.02 -4.88
N TRP A 84 -5.27 -9.22 -5.94
CA TRP A 84 -6.52 -8.71 -6.52
C TRP A 84 -7.46 -9.85 -6.96
N LEU A 85 -6.93 -10.86 -7.64
CA LEU A 85 -7.71 -12.03 -8.05
C LEU A 85 -8.29 -12.79 -6.85
N GLN A 86 -7.51 -12.92 -5.77
CA GLN A 86 -7.98 -13.55 -4.53
C GLN A 86 -9.12 -12.76 -3.88
N LEU A 87 -9.00 -11.43 -3.82
CA LEU A 87 -10.05 -10.56 -3.29
C LEU A 87 -11.33 -10.61 -4.14
N ALA A 88 -11.19 -10.58 -5.46
CA ALA A 88 -12.33 -10.66 -6.37
C ALA A 88 -13.06 -12.02 -6.25
N ALA A 89 -12.31 -13.12 -6.12
CA ALA A 89 -12.88 -14.44 -5.91
C ALA A 89 -13.61 -14.56 -4.55
N ASP A 90 -13.07 -13.97 -3.48
CA ASP A 90 -13.69 -13.91 -2.16
C ASP A 90 -15.04 -13.16 -2.22
N GLU A 91 -15.08 -12.00 -2.87
CA GLU A 91 -16.32 -11.22 -3.04
C GLU A 91 -17.39 -11.97 -3.83
N MET A 92 -17.01 -12.67 -4.90
CA MET A 92 -17.94 -13.51 -5.67
C MET A 92 -18.46 -14.72 -4.87
N SER A 93 -17.64 -15.28 -3.99
CA SER A 93 -17.97 -16.46 -3.18
C SER A 93 -18.75 -16.13 -1.90
N SER A 94 -18.63 -14.89 -1.42
CA SER A 94 -19.31 -14.36 -0.21
C SER A 94 -20.84 -14.36 -0.31
N LEU A 95 -21.40 -14.66 -1.48
CA LEU A 95 -22.84 -14.86 -1.68
C LEU A 95 -23.35 -16.21 -1.13
N GLY A 96 -22.50 -17.06 -0.52
CA GLY A 96 -22.98 -18.33 0.04
C GLY A 96 -22.06 -19.19 0.92
N ALA A 97 -20.82 -18.78 1.30
CA ALA A 97 -19.93 -19.66 2.06
C ALA A 97 -19.13 -18.99 3.19
N THR A 98 -18.90 -19.77 4.24
CA THR A 98 -18.25 -19.45 5.51
C THR A 98 -16.73 -19.33 5.35
N GLY A 99 -16.21 -18.13 5.15
CA GLY A 99 -14.77 -17.90 5.26
C GLY A 99 -14.37 -16.55 4.67
N ARG A 100 -14.55 -15.48 5.45
CA ARG A 100 -14.10 -14.15 5.05
C ARG A 100 -12.59 -14.05 5.18
N LEU A 101 -11.91 -13.47 4.19
CA LEU A 101 -10.48 -13.18 4.30
C LEU A 101 -10.18 -12.30 5.53
N PRO A 102 -9.04 -12.50 6.20
CA PRO A 102 -8.66 -11.70 7.36
C PRO A 102 -8.52 -10.22 7.03
N ASN A 103 -8.71 -9.39 8.04
CA ASN A 103 -8.55 -7.94 7.96
C ASN A 103 -7.71 -7.46 9.16
N PRO A 104 -6.48 -6.97 8.95
CA PRO A 104 -5.83 -6.82 7.64
C PRO A 104 -5.44 -8.16 7.00
N LEU A 105 -5.40 -8.18 5.66
CA LEU A 105 -4.87 -9.30 4.88
C LEU A 105 -3.39 -9.07 4.65
N VAL A 106 -2.59 -10.11 4.94
CA VAL A 106 -1.16 -10.15 4.62
C VAL A 106 -0.95 -11.18 3.52
N TYR A 107 -0.36 -10.76 2.41
CA TYR A 107 -0.05 -11.62 1.27
C TYR A 107 1.45 -11.60 1.01
N ARG A 108 2.02 -12.75 0.65
CA ARG A 108 3.46 -12.91 0.39
C ARG A 108 3.68 -13.57 -0.96
N HIS A 109 4.58 -13.00 -1.75
CA HIS A 109 5.05 -13.57 -3.02
C HIS A 109 6.55 -13.31 -3.16
N GLY A 110 7.37 -14.35 -3.02
CA GLY A 110 8.82 -14.20 -2.95
C GLY A 110 9.23 -13.26 -1.83
N ARG A 111 9.93 -12.17 -2.18
CA ARG A 111 10.38 -11.11 -1.24
C ARG A 111 9.39 -9.94 -1.11
N VAL A 112 8.27 -9.99 -1.84
CA VAL A 112 7.21 -8.97 -1.78
C VAL A 112 6.19 -9.36 -0.70
N VAL A 113 5.92 -8.41 0.19
CA VAL A 113 4.87 -8.51 1.21
C VAL A 113 3.87 -7.40 0.98
N LEU A 114 2.59 -7.77 0.90
CA LEU A 114 1.48 -6.84 0.78
C LEU A 114 0.66 -6.87 2.07
N ARG A 115 0.34 -5.70 2.63
CA ARG A 115 -0.62 -5.56 3.74
C ARG A 115 -1.80 -4.73 3.26
N PHE A 116 -3.00 -5.28 3.35
CA PHE A 116 -4.19 -4.60 2.87
C PHE A 116 -5.31 -4.65 3.92
N GLY A 117 -5.71 -3.48 4.40
CA GLY A 117 -6.77 -3.35 5.39
C GLY A 117 -7.84 -2.36 4.96
N THR A 118 -9.07 -2.61 5.40
CA THR A 118 -10.21 -1.71 5.21
C THR A 118 -10.96 -1.56 6.52
N GLU A 119 -11.63 -0.44 6.74
CA GLU A 119 -12.66 -0.36 7.77
C GLU A 119 -13.82 -1.30 7.44
N LEU A 120 -14.57 -1.75 8.46
CA LEU A 120 -15.71 -2.67 8.32
C LEU A 120 -16.73 -2.20 7.26
N SER A 121 -17.00 -0.90 7.21
CA SER A 121 -17.93 -0.28 6.24
C SER A 121 -17.52 -0.41 4.77
N LEU A 122 -16.24 -0.74 4.51
CA LEU A 122 -15.68 -0.90 3.16
C LEU A 122 -15.31 -2.35 2.86
N GLU A 123 -15.63 -3.29 3.74
CA GLU A 123 -15.31 -4.70 3.49
C GLU A 123 -16.18 -5.30 2.37
N THR A 124 -17.36 -4.73 2.12
CA THR A 124 -18.08 -4.94 0.86
C THR A 124 -17.48 -4.02 -0.19
N GLY A 125 -16.90 -4.58 -1.26
CA GLY A 125 -16.16 -3.80 -2.26
C GLY A 125 -14.68 -3.63 -1.90
N ARG A 126 -14.14 -4.50 -1.05
CA ARG A 126 -12.73 -4.59 -0.69
C ARG A 126 -11.82 -4.77 -1.92
N ALA A 127 -12.24 -5.49 -2.95
CA ALA A 127 -11.48 -5.63 -4.21
C ALA A 127 -11.42 -4.30 -4.98
N LEU A 128 -12.51 -3.53 -5.00
CA LEU A 128 -12.53 -2.19 -5.57
C LEU A 128 -11.60 -1.24 -4.80
N GLN A 129 -11.65 -1.28 -3.46
CA GLN A 129 -10.74 -0.49 -2.63
C GLN A 129 -9.27 -0.81 -2.92
N PHE A 130 -8.94 -2.10 -3.05
CA PHE A 130 -7.59 -2.52 -3.42
C PHE A 130 -7.14 -1.95 -4.76
N GLN A 131 -8.02 -1.99 -5.78
CA GLN A 131 -7.71 -1.50 -7.12
C GLN A 131 -7.45 0.01 -7.15
N GLU A 132 -8.28 0.79 -6.44
CA GLU A 132 -8.11 2.25 -6.37
C GLU A 132 -6.81 2.64 -5.65
N LEU A 133 -6.44 1.92 -4.58
CA LEU A 133 -5.17 2.15 -3.88
C LEU A 133 -3.96 1.74 -4.72
N ARG A 134 -4.05 0.60 -5.42
CA ARG A 134 -3.02 0.14 -6.37
C ARG A 134 -2.76 1.18 -7.46
N ALA A 135 -3.81 1.80 -8.00
CA ALA A 135 -3.66 2.83 -9.05
C ALA A 135 -2.88 4.07 -8.59
N VAL A 136 -2.86 4.37 -7.28
CA VAL A 136 -2.03 5.45 -6.73
C VAL A 136 -0.56 5.02 -6.55
N LEU A 137 -0.30 3.71 -6.45
CA LEU A 137 1.05 3.18 -6.34
C LEU A 137 1.69 2.87 -7.69
N ASP A 138 0.90 2.76 -8.76
CA ASP A 138 1.39 2.50 -10.12
C ASP A 138 2.12 3.75 -10.67
N PRO A 139 3.42 3.63 -11.01
CA PRO A 139 4.21 4.73 -11.59
C PRO A 139 3.64 5.29 -12.89
N ALA A 140 2.85 4.51 -13.64
CA ALA A 140 2.25 4.94 -14.90
C ALA A 140 1.07 5.91 -14.70
N THR A 141 0.41 5.87 -13.55
CA THR A 141 -0.80 6.66 -13.25
C THR A 141 -0.61 7.66 -12.12
N ALA A 142 0.39 7.44 -11.27
CA ALA A 142 0.64 8.29 -10.13
C ALA A 142 1.26 9.63 -10.50
N THR A 143 0.79 10.70 -9.85
CA THR A 143 1.32 12.05 -10.02
C THR A 143 2.38 12.34 -8.96
N TRP A 144 3.40 11.47 -8.88
CA TRP A 144 4.44 11.54 -7.86
C TRP A 144 5.19 12.87 -7.92
N ARG A 145 5.26 13.53 -6.76
CA ARG A 145 6.16 14.67 -6.55
C ARG A 145 7.49 14.14 -6.04
N ASP A 146 8.56 14.43 -6.77
CA ASP A 146 9.92 14.12 -6.31
C ASP A 146 10.22 14.89 -5.03
N ARG A 147 10.74 14.17 -4.03
CA ARG A 147 11.30 14.77 -2.82
C ARG A 147 12.83 14.70 -2.93
N PRO A 148 13.53 15.84 -3.07
CA PRO A 148 14.98 15.84 -3.16
C PRO A 148 15.57 15.20 -1.90
N SER A 149 16.62 14.42 -2.10
CA SER A 149 17.28 13.71 -1.02
C SER A 149 17.88 14.73 -0.06
N ALA A 150 17.62 14.60 1.25
CA ALA A 150 18.18 15.51 2.26
C ALA A 150 19.73 15.52 2.28
N MET A 151 20.38 14.58 1.58
CA MET A 151 21.82 14.52 1.40
C MET A 151 22.41 15.54 0.40
N GLU A 152 21.60 16.25 -0.40
CA GLU A 152 22.11 17.27 -1.34
C GLU A 152 22.13 18.70 -0.77
N ALA A 153 21.81 18.88 0.52
CA ALA A 153 21.74 20.19 1.18
C ALA A 153 22.98 20.52 2.06
N GLY A 154 24.12 19.85 1.85
CA GLY A 154 25.35 20.01 2.63
C GLY A 154 26.54 20.52 1.82
#